data_AF-A0A2M8PMQ2-F1
#
_entry.id   AF-A0A2M8PMQ2-F1
#
_cell.length_a   1.000
_cell.length_b   1.000
_cell.length_c   1.000
_cell.angle_alpha   90.00
_cell.angle_beta   90.00
_cell.angle_gamma   90.00
#
_symmetry.space_group_name_H-M   'P 1'
#
loop_
_entity.id
_entity.type
_entity.pdbx_description
1 polymer ?
#
loop_
_entity_poly.entity_id
_entity_poly.type
_entity_poly.pdbx_seq_one_letter_code
_entity_poly.pdbx_strand_id
1 'polypeptide(L)'
;EHVSVYPEGIGAAACFVLDEKGNVIESDVLAGETLILDSGVYTLDALKLVDGNFNPETLEHATWDNGGIDVHIRQPILRTLKKQGGDDFAVVTVDDIDRVIRLGAASGEYTLRVAGYEVDLSPLLEKYRERYAAWIANNII
;
A
#
# COMPACT_ATOMS: atom_id res chain seq x y z
N GLU A 1 6.72 -17.10 -30.80
CA GLU A 1 6.18 -16.22 -29.75
C GLU A 1 7.07 -16.40 -28.52
N HIS A 2 7.61 -15.32 -27.96
CA HIS A 2 8.50 -15.38 -26.79
C HIS A 2 7.81 -14.69 -25.61
N VAL A 3 7.64 -15.41 -24.51
CA VAL A 3 7.11 -14.90 -23.24
C VAL A 3 8.26 -14.91 -22.24
N SER A 4 8.51 -13.77 -21.60
CA SER A 4 9.42 -13.65 -20.46
C SER A 4 8.61 -13.39 -19.21
N VAL A 5 8.97 -14.07 -18.11
CA VAL A 5 8.36 -13.89 -16.79
C VAL A 5 9.42 -13.31 -15.87
N TYR A 6 9.08 -12.21 -15.22
CA TYR A 6 9.93 -11.54 -14.24
C TYR A 6 9.32 -11.70 -12.85
N PRO A 7 10.16 -11.88 -11.81
CA PRO A 7 9.70 -11.81 -10.43
C PRO A 7 8.97 -10.49 -10.13
N GLU A 8 7.95 -10.58 -9.28
CA GLU A 8 7.21 -9.43 -8.76
C GLU A 8 8.17 -8.42 -8.11
N GLY A 9 7.88 -7.13 -8.27
CA GLY A 9 8.73 -6.01 -7.82
C GLY A 9 10.01 -5.72 -8.64
N ILE A 10 10.58 -6.67 -9.40
CA ILE A 10 11.68 -6.36 -10.35
C ILE A 10 11.16 -5.49 -11.50
N GLY A 11 9.96 -5.79 -12.00
CA GLY A 11 9.28 -4.93 -12.97
C GLY A 11 9.04 -3.52 -12.44
N ALA A 12 8.74 -3.38 -11.14
CA ALA A 12 8.58 -2.08 -10.49
C ALA A 12 9.91 -1.32 -10.39
N ALA A 13 11.02 -2.01 -10.08
CA ALA A 13 12.37 -1.42 -10.09
C ALA A 13 12.70 -0.78 -11.45
N ALA A 14 12.34 -1.46 -12.54
CA ALA A 14 12.59 -0.99 -13.89
C ALA A 14 11.87 0.34 -14.19
N CYS A 15 10.69 0.59 -13.62
CA CYS A 15 9.95 1.85 -13.79
C CYS A 15 10.70 3.09 -13.26
N PHE A 16 11.71 2.91 -12.41
CA PHE A 16 12.54 4.00 -11.89
C PHE A 16 13.75 4.35 -12.77
N VAL A 17 14.08 3.48 -13.73
CA VAL A 17 15.28 3.60 -14.58
C VAL A 17 14.95 3.52 -16.07
N LEU A 18 13.67 3.35 -16.44
CA LEU A 18 13.20 3.33 -17.82
C LEU A 18 12.20 4.47 -18.09
N ASP A 19 12.25 5.05 -19.29
CA ASP A 19 11.22 5.96 -19.79
C ASP A 19 9.98 5.21 -20.32
N GLU A 20 8.95 5.96 -20.74
CA GLU A 20 7.71 5.42 -21.32
C GLU A 20 7.92 4.58 -22.60
N LYS A 21 9.09 4.69 -23.23
CA LYS A 21 9.49 3.95 -24.44
C LYS A 21 10.39 2.76 -24.11
N GLY A 22 10.71 2.53 -22.84
CA GLY A 22 11.60 1.47 -22.37
C GLY A 22 13.10 1.79 -22.56
N ASN A 23 13.47 3.04 -22.81
CA ASN A 23 14.88 3.44 -22.83
C ASN A 23 15.37 3.71 -21.41
N VAL A 24 16.63 3.37 -21.15
CA VAL A 24 17.28 3.69 -19.87
C VAL A 24 17.40 5.20 -19.71
N ILE A 25 16.96 5.71 -18.56
CA ILE A 25 17.19 7.10 -18.15
C ILE A 25 18.38 7.17 -17.20
N GLU A 26 19.09 8.30 -17.21
CA GLU A 26 20.16 8.55 -16.25
C GLU A 26 19.54 8.75 -14.86
N SER A 27 19.82 7.83 -13.94
CA SER A 27 19.27 7.80 -12.59
C SER A 27 20.19 7.04 -11.65
N ASP A 28 20.36 7.55 -10.44
CA ASP A 28 21.13 6.94 -9.35
C ASP A 28 20.23 6.33 -8.26
N VAL A 29 18.92 6.31 -8.48
CA VAL A 29 17.91 5.87 -7.50
C VAL A 29 18.06 4.42 -7.03
N LEU A 30 18.74 3.57 -7.82
CA LEU A 30 19.04 2.17 -7.48
C LEU A 30 20.50 1.94 -7.08
N ALA A 31 21.32 3.00 -6.97
CA ALA A 31 22.71 2.89 -6.53
C ALA A 31 22.80 2.62 -5.02
N GLY A 32 23.81 1.85 -4.60
CA GLY A 32 23.97 1.46 -3.20
C GLY A 32 22.90 0.48 -2.73
N GLU A 33 22.55 0.53 -1.44
CA GLU A 33 21.47 -0.31 -0.89
C GLU A 33 20.12 0.37 -1.07
N THR A 34 19.24 -0.28 -1.82
CA THR A 34 17.86 0.19 -2.07
C THR A 34 16.87 -0.84 -1.55
N LEU A 35 15.75 -0.38 -1.00
CA LEU A 35 14.62 -1.21 -0.61
C LEU A 35 13.37 -0.79 -1.40
N ILE A 36 12.83 -1.71 -2.18
CA ILE A 36 11.54 -1.52 -2.87
C ILE A 36 10.46 -2.10 -1.97
N LEU A 37 9.48 -1.27 -1.64
CA LEU A 37 8.30 -1.65 -0.87
C LEU A 37 7.10 -1.69 -1.81
N ASP A 38 6.59 -2.88 -2.10
CA ASP A 38 5.31 -3.06 -2.78
C ASP A 38 4.21 -3.24 -1.72
N SER A 39 3.47 -2.17 -1.46
CA SER A 39 2.40 -2.16 -0.47
C SER A 39 1.06 -2.40 -1.15
N GLY A 40 0.66 -3.67 -1.15
CA GLY A 40 -0.62 -4.10 -1.66
C GLY A 40 -1.78 -3.90 -0.68
N VAL A 41 -2.94 -4.36 -1.12
CA VAL A 41 -4.14 -4.37 -0.28
C VAL A 41 -3.99 -5.34 0.88
N TYR A 42 -3.48 -6.54 0.62
CA TYR A 42 -3.37 -7.61 1.60
C TYR A 42 -1.93 -7.88 2.00
N THR A 43 -1.04 -7.94 1.02
CA THR A 43 0.39 -8.21 1.20
C THR A 43 1.20 -6.93 1.24
N LEU A 44 2.40 -7.05 1.81
CA LEU A 44 3.50 -6.13 1.54
C LEU A 44 4.72 -6.95 1.16
N ASP A 45 5.37 -6.59 0.05
CA ASP A 45 6.62 -7.18 -0.39
C ASP A 45 7.77 -6.19 -0.23
N ALA A 46 8.91 -6.65 0.31
CA ALA A 46 10.11 -5.83 0.49
C ALA A 46 11.31 -6.46 -0.21
N LEU A 47 11.78 -5.82 -1.28
CA LEU A 47 12.89 -6.30 -2.09
C LEU A 47 14.12 -5.43 -1.86
N LYS A 48 15.20 -6.03 -1.34
CA LYS A 48 16.50 -5.38 -1.23
C LYS A 48 17.27 -5.51 -2.53
N LEU A 49 17.83 -4.39 -3.00
CA LEU A 49 18.75 -4.32 -4.13
C LEU A 49 20.08 -3.73 -3.65
N VAL A 50 21.16 -4.17 -4.29
CA VAL A 50 22.51 -3.60 -4.12
C VAL A 50 23.06 -3.23 -5.49
N ASP A 51 23.25 -1.93 -5.72
CA ASP A 51 23.68 -1.38 -7.01
C ASP A 51 22.80 -1.87 -8.18
N GLY A 52 21.48 -1.82 -7.98
CA GLY A 52 20.48 -2.32 -8.93
C GLY A 52 20.39 -3.84 -9.08
N ASN A 53 21.23 -4.61 -8.39
CA ASN A 53 21.20 -6.06 -8.42
C ASN A 53 20.29 -6.62 -7.34
N PHE A 54 19.50 -7.61 -7.71
CA PHE A 54 18.59 -8.32 -6.83
C PHE A 54 19.11 -9.74 -6.57
N ASN A 55 18.99 -10.25 -5.33
CA ASN A 55 19.33 -11.63 -4.98
C ASN A 55 18.05 -12.50 -4.92
N PRO A 56 17.85 -13.44 -5.86
CA PRO A 56 16.68 -14.32 -5.86
C PRO A 56 16.50 -15.17 -4.61
N GLU A 57 17.57 -15.46 -3.87
CA GLU A 57 17.48 -16.26 -2.64
C GLU A 57 16.77 -15.52 -1.50
N THR A 58 16.65 -14.19 -1.56
CA THR A 58 15.98 -13.40 -0.50
C THR A 58 14.48 -13.24 -0.73
N LEU A 59 13.93 -13.72 -1.86
CA LEU A 59 12.50 -13.59 -2.20
C LEU A 59 11.58 -14.37 -1.26
N GLU A 60 11.99 -15.56 -0.80
CA GLU A 60 11.13 -16.43 0.04
C GLU A 60 10.80 -15.80 1.41
N HIS A 61 11.55 -14.78 1.82
CA HIS A 61 11.36 -14.08 3.09
C HIS A 61 10.98 -12.60 2.92
N ALA A 62 10.61 -12.19 1.70
CA ALA A 62 10.33 -10.81 1.36
C ALA A 62 8.84 -10.42 1.48
N THR A 63 7.95 -11.37 1.74
CA THR A 63 6.50 -11.14 1.72
C THR A 63 5.89 -11.21 3.12
N TRP A 64 5.06 -10.21 3.46
CA TRP A 64 4.21 -10.21 4.64
C TRP A 64 2.75 -10.33 4.22
N ASP A 65 2.15 -11.51 4.42
CA ASP A 65 0.76 -11.84 4.02
C ASP A 65 -0.31 -10.90 4.58
N ASN A 66 -0.06 -10.32 5.75
CA ASN A 66 -0.95 -9.37 6.43
C ASN A 66 -0.33 -7.95 6.51
N GLY A 67 0.69 -7.69 5.71
CA GLY A 67 1.43 -6.43 5.71
C GLY A 67 0.75 -5.31 4.93
N GLY A 68 -0.33 -5.58 4.21
CA GLY A 68 -1.02 -4.61 3.35
C GLY A 68 -1.99 -3.67 4.08
N ILE A 69 -2.55 -2.73 3.33
CA ILE A 69 -3.41 -1.66 3.88
C ILE A 69 -4.73 -2.17 4.49
N ASP A 70 -5.18 -3.38 4.17
CA ASP A 70 -6.41 -3.95 4.71
C ASP A 70 -6.35 -4.07 6.24
N VAL A 71 -5.34 -4.77 6.73
CA VAL A 71 -5.16 -5.05 8.17
C VAL A 71 -4.76 -3.79 8.92
N HIS A 72 -3.96 -2.92 8.30
CA HIS A 72 -3.35 -1.77 8.96
C HIS A 72 -4.17 -0.48 8.87
N ILE A 73 -5.03 -0.32 7.85
CA ILE A 73 -5.80 0.92 7.61
C ILE A 73 -7.30 0.64 7.48
N ARG A 74 -7.73 -0.16 6.48
CA ARG A 74 -9.16 -0.28 6.14
C ARG A 74 -9.98 -0.95 7.25
N GLN A 75 -9.54 -2.11 7.73
CA GLN A 75 -10.22 -2.84 8.82
C GLN A 75 -10.21 -2.07 10.15
N PRO A 76 -9.11 -1.42 10.57
CA PRO A 76 -9.13 -0.58 11.77
C PRO A 76 -10.09 0.62 11.69
N ILE A 77 -10.19 1.28 10.53
CA ILE A 77 -11.17 2.35 10.30
C ILE A 77 -12.59 1.79 10.45
N LEU A 78 -12.90 0.70 9.74
CA LEU A 78 -14.22 0.06 9.81
C LEU A 78 -14.60 -0.32 11.24
N ARG A 79 -13.68 -0.97 11.97
CA ARG A 79 -13.88 -1.35 13.37
C ARG A 79 -14.15 -0.14 14.26
N THR A 80 -13.47 0.97 14.02
CA THR A 80 -13.67 2.21 14.79
C THR A 80 -15.03 2.82 14.52
N LEU A 81 -15.46 2.89 13.24
CA LEU A 81 -16.78 3.38 12.86
C LEU A 81 -17.90 2.54 13.47
N LYS A 82 -17.82 1.21 13.32
CA LYS A 82 -18.83 0.31 13.90
C LYS A 82 -18.90 0.41 15.42
N LYS A 83 -17.76 0.60 16.09
CA LYS A 83 -17.72 0.80 17.55
C LYS A 83 -18.36 2.12 17.98
N GLN A 84 -18.24 3.18 17.19
CA GLN A 84 -18.73 4.52 17.53
C GLN A 84 -20.21 4.71 17.18
N GLY A 85 -20.64 4.23 16.01
CA GLY A 85 -21.99 4.47 15.51
C GLY A 85 -22.92 3.26 15.56
N GLY A 86 -22.47 2.10 16.05
CA GLY A 86 -23.32 0.94 16.31
C GLY A 86 -24.13 0.50 15.09
N ASP A 87 -25.45 0.37 15.27
CA ASP A 87 -26.38 -0.12 14.26
C ASP A 87 -26.46 0.77 13.00
N ASP A 88 -26.22 2.08 13.14
CA ASP A 88 -26.25 3.02 12.01
C ASP A 88 -25.17 2.72 10.95
N PHE A 89 -24.09 2.04 11.36
CA PHE A 89 -22.99 1.63 10.49
C PHE A 89 -22.91 0.11 10.32
N ALA A 90 -23.95 -0.64 10.72
CA ALA A 90 -23.95 -2.10 10.65
C ALA A 90 -23.70 -2.62 9.23
N VAL A 91 -24.30 -1.95 8.24
CA VAL A 91 -24.23 -2.29 6.81
C VAL A 91 -22.93 -1.84 6.14
N VAL A 92 -22.13 -1.00 6.79
CA VAL A 92 -20.86 -0.53 6.21
C VAL A 92 -19.89 -1.70 6.14
N THR A 93 -19.23 -1.81 4.99
CA THR A 93 -18.24 -2.83 4.66
C THR A 93 -16.86 -2.20 4.52
N VAL A 94 -15.83 -3.05 4.39
CA VAL A 94 -14.48 -2.57 4.11
C VAL A 94 -14.37 -1.93 2.72
N ASP A 95 -15.20 -2.37 1.77
CA ASP A 95 -15.24 -1.84 0.41
C ASP A 95 -15.77 -0.40 0.36
N ASP A 96 -16.68 -0.05 1.27
CA ASP A 96 -17.14 1.33 1.43
C ASP A 96 -15.99 2.24 1.89
N ILE A 97 -15.14 1.74 2.80
CA ILE A 97 -13.95 2.46 3.27
C ILE A 97 -12.92 2.58 2.14
N ASP A 98 -12.65 1.49 1.41
CA ASP A 98 -11.74 1.47 0.27
C ASP A 98 -12.15 2.49 -0.80
N ARG A 99 -13.44 2.52 -1.14
CA ARG A 99 -14.02 3.48 -2.08
C ARG A 99 -13.79 4.92 -1.63
N VAL A 100 -14.04 5.24 -0.36
CA VAL A 100 -13.81 6.59 0.17
C VAL A 100 -12.32 6.96 0.12
N ILE A 101 -11.42 6.05 0.48
CA ILE A 101 -9.97 6.30 0.41
C ILE A 101 -9.53 6.56 -1.02
N ARG A 102 -9.97 5.74 -1.99
CA ARG A 102 -9.60 5.93 -3.42
C ARG A 102 -10.11 7.24 -3.99
N LEU A 103 -11.37 7.59 -3.69
CA LEU A 103 -11.95 8.87 -4.14
C LEU A 103 -11.25 10.05 -3.47
N GLY A 104 -10.97 9.97 -2.17
CA GLY A 104 -10.27 11.00 -1.42
C GLY A 104 -8.82 11.18 -1.86
N ALA A 105 -8.13 10.11 -2.30
CA ALA A 105 -6.78 10.23 -2.83
C ALA A 105 -6.71 11.10 -4.10
N ALA A 106 -7.78 11.10 -4.91
CA ALA A 106 -7.87 11.92 -6.11
C ALA A 106 -8.47 13.32 -5.85
N SER A 107 -9.40 13.43 -4.90
CA SER A 107 -10.20 14.66 -4.68
C SER A 107 -9.81 15.47 -3.44
N GLY A 108 -9.13 14.86 -2.48
CA GLY A 108 -8.90 15.40 -1.14
C GLY A 108 -10.09 15.23 -0.17
N GLU A 109 -11.22 14.68 -0.63
CA GLU A 109 -12.43 14.53 0.19
C GLU A 109 -12.63 13.08 0.65
N TYR A 110 -12.57 12.84 1.97
CA TYR A 110 -12.67 11.52 2.58
C TYR A 110 -13.99 11.30 3.33
N THR A 111 -15.10 11.80 2.79
CA THR A 111 -16.41 11.69 3.46
C THR A 111 -17.12 10.37 3.12
N LEU A 112 -17.41 9.58 4.15
CA LEU A 112 -18.32 8.43 4.07
C LEU A 112 -19.76 8.92 4.22
N ARG A 113 -20.61 8.55 3.27
CA ARG A 113 -22.06 8.82 3.30
C ARG A 113 -22.83 7.53 3.43
N VAL A 114 -23.55 7.34 4.53
CA VAL A 114 -24.33 6.11 4.80
C VAL A 114 -25.49 6.41 5.72
N ALA A 115 -26.66 5.80 5.47
CA ALA A 115 -27.86 5.93 6.31
C ALA A 115 -28.28 7.39 6.65
N GLY A 116 -28.00 8.35 5.75
CA GLY A 116 -28.28 9.77 5.97
C GLY A 116 -27.23 10.51 6.80
N TYR A 117 -26.18 9.82 7.26
CA TYR A 117 -25.02 10.41 7.94
C TYR A 117 -23.90 10.73 6.95
N GLU A 118 -23.17 11.79 7.26
CA GLU A 118 -21.90 12.13 6.61
C GLU A 118 -20.80 12.11 7.68
N VAL A 119 -19.76 11.30 7.46
CA VAL A 119 -18.64 11.14 8.38
C VAL A 119 -17.34 11.42 7.65
N ASP A 120 -16.57 12.38 8.13
CA ASP A 120 -15.21 12.62 7.65
C ASP A 120 -14.25 11.53 8.17
N LEU A 121 -13.67 10.76 7.27
CA LEU A 121 -12.72 9.69 7.61
C LEU A 121 -11.27 10.20 7.74
N SER A 122 -10.98 11.45 7.36
CA SER A 122 -9.62 12.00 7.37
C SER A 122 -8.88 11.81 8.71
N PRO A 123 -9.51 12.07 9.88
CA PRO A 123 -8.82 11.89 11.17
C PRO A 123 -8.45 10.43 11.47
N LEU A 124 -9.30 9.48 11.03
CA LEU A 124 -9.01 8.06 11.19
C LEU A 124 -7.92 7.61 10.21
N LEU A 125 -7.99 8.08 8.96
CA LEU A 125 -6.99 7.79 7.95
C LEU A 125 -5.60 8.30 8.39
N GLU A 126 -5.51 9.52 8.90
CA GLU A 126 -4.29 10.11 9.46
C GLU A 126 -3.69 9.23 10.55
N LYS A 127 -4.50 8.89 11.55
CA LYS A 127 -4.07 8.06 12.66
C LYS A 127 -3.56 6.69 12.21
N TYR A 128 -4.23 6.04 11.26
CA TYR A 128 -3.86 4.69 10.84
C TYR A 128 -2.73 4.68 9.81
N ARG A 129 -2.58 5.71 8.97
CA ARG A 129 -1.40 5.84 8.09
C ARG A 129 -0.12 6.05 8.88
N GLU A 130 -0.16 6.88 9.94
CA GLU A 130 0.99 7.06 10.84
C GLU A 130 1.37 5.75 11.53
N ARG A 131 0.38 5.00 12.03
CA ARG A 131 0.61 3.69 12.65
C ARG A 131 1.16 2.66 11.68
N TYR A 132 0.68 2.69 10.43
CA TYR A 132 1.17 1.80 9.40
C TYR A 132 2.62 2.12 9.02
N ALA A 133 2.94 3.40 8.82
CA ALA A 133 4.32 3.84 8.60
C ALA A 133 5.25 3.43 9.76
N ALA A 134 4.80 3.61 11.00
CA ALA A 134 5.54 3.16 12.18
C ALA A 134 5.70 1.64 12.23
N TRP A 135 4.69 0.87 11.81
CA TRP A 135 4.80 -0.59 11.73
C TRP A 135 5.84 -1.00 10.68
N ILE A 136 5.80 -0.41 9.48
CA ILE A 136 6.79 -0.66 8.42
C ILE A 136 8.20 -0.37 8.94
N ALA A 137 8.39 0.80 9.55
CA ALA A 137 9.69 1.22 10.07
C ALA A 137 10.26 0.37 11.22
N ASN A 138 9.43 -0.43 11.90
CA ASN A 138 9.87 -1.28 13.01
C ASN A 138 10.02 -2.76 12.64
N ASN A 139 9.42 -3.19 11.53
CA ASN A 139 9.32 -4.60 11.18
C ASN A 139 10.01 -4.94 9.85
N ILE A 140 10.27 -3.93 9.01
CA ILE A 140 10.79 -4.12 7.65
C ILE A 140 12.09 -3.32 7.44
N ILE A 141 12.12 -2.07 7.89
CA ILE A 141 13.31 -1.19 7.85
C ILE A 141 14.14 -1.38 9.12
#